data_AF-A0A846TWH1-F1
#
_entry.id   AF-A0A846TWH1-F1
#
_cell.length_a   1.000
_cell.length_b   1.000
_cell.length_c   1.000
_cell.angle_alpha   90.00
_cell.angle_beta   90.00
_cell.angle_gamma   90.00
#
_symmetry.space_group_name_H-M   'P 1'
#
loop_
_entity.id
_entity.type
_entity.pdbx_description
1 polymer ?
#
loop_
_entity_poly.entity_id
_entity_poly.type
_entity_poly.pdbx_seq_one_letter_code
_entity_poly.pdbx_strand_id
1 'polypeptide(L)'
;MYRVKSVYQFDHDQQFLKIEFLLDKEQSSWHAYVFDENWNDIIGSASVISDIFADGIGYAFESLGIRGRIAVLERLECRDSLTEVIDVSLFHLQALLFASAIVVVGDYDELESFGFMKEKSMNGKSLYILSSDEAGDDACRFL
;
A
#
# COMPACT_ATOMS: atom_id res chain seq x y z
N MET A 1 -10.34 -16.94 -13.99
CA MET A 1 -10.87 -15.57 -13.86
C MET A 1 -11.52 -15.51 -12.50
N TYR A 2 -10.79 -15.01 -11.50
CA TYR A 2 -11.33 -14.83 -10.17
C TYR A 2 -12.11 -13.51 -10.19
N ARG A 3 -13.28 -13.43 -9.54
CA ARG A 3 -13.90 -12.12 -9.35
C ARG A 3 -13.38 -11.57 -8.03
N VAL A 4 -12.69 -10.45 -8.12
CA VAL A 4 -12.30 -9.66 -6.95
C VAL A 4 -13.43 -8.67 -6.68
N LYS A 5 -13.94 -8.65 -5.45
CA LYS A 5 -14.89 -7.63 -5.00
C LYS A 5 -14.22 -6.71 -4.00
N SER A 6 -14.26 -5.42 -4.26
CA SER A 6 -13.70 -4.39 -3.39
C SER A 6 -14.80 -3.76 -2.52
N VAL A 7 -14.60 -3.71 -1.21
CA VAL A 7 -15.50 -3.06 -0.23
C VAL A 7 -14.77 -1.88 0.40
N TYR A 8 -15.39 -0.71 0.37
CA TYR A 8 -14.80 0.54 0.84
C TYR A 8 -15.44 0.95 2.16
N GLN A 9 -14.62 1.28 3.16
CA GLN A 9 -15.05 1.72 4.49
C GLN A 9 -14.19 2.89 4.92
N PHE A 10 -14.80 4.07 5.09
CA PHE A 10 -14.10 5.24 5.60
C PHE A 10 -14.26 5.31 7.12
N ASP A 11 -13.14 5.35 7.84
CA ASP A 11 -13.10 5.62 9.26
C ASP A 11 -12.99 7.13 9.47
N HIS A 12 -14.09 7.74 9.95
CA HIS A 12 -14.16 9.17 10.18
C HIS A 12 -13.37 9.64 11.39
N ASP A 13 -13.23 8.79 12.40
CA ASP A 13 -12.60 9.13 13.67
C ASP A 13 -11.09 9.11 13.52
N GLN A 14 -10.58 8.08 12.86
CA GLN A 14 -9.16 7.88 12.60
C GLN A 14 -8.71 8.46 11.26
N GLN A 15 -9.63 8.97 10.43
CA GLN A 15 -9.32 9.54 9.12
C GLN A 15 -8.49 8.57 8.25
N PHE A 16 -9.08 7.45 7.85
CA PHE A 16 -8.50 6.61 6.79
C PHE A 16 -9.57 5.88 5.97
N LEU A 17 -9.24 5.58 4.72
CA LEU A 17 -10.07 4.73 3.87
C LEU A 17 -9.53 3.30 3.88
N LYS A 18 -10.30 2.36 4.42
CA LYS A 18 -10.05 0.93 4.29
C LYS A 18 -10.70 0.39 3.02
N ILE A 19 -9.96 -0.41 2.27
CA ILE A 19 -10.46 -1.20 1.15
C ILE A 19 -10.23 -2.67 1.48
N GLU A 20 -11.30 -3.45 1.49
CA GLU A 20 -11.24 -4.90 1.63
C GLU A 20 -11.42 -5.55 0.26
N PHE A 21 -10.44 -6.33 -0.17
CA PHE A 21 -10.51 -7.12 -1.40
C PHE A 21 -10.89 -8.55 -1.06
N LEU A 22 -12.08 -8.96 -1.52
CA LEU A 22 -12.66 -10.29 -1.34
C LEU A 22 -12.42 -11.13 -2.60
N LEU A 23 -11.79 -12.29 -2.43
CA LEU A 23 -11.56 -13.26 -3.50
C LEU A 23 -12.64 -14.35 -3.47
N ASP A 24 -13.23 -14.67 -4.63
CA ASP A 24 -14.35 -15.63 -4.81
C ASP A 24 -14.15 -17.05 -4.22
N LYS A 25 -12.93 -17.44 -3.81
CA LYS A 25 -12.60 -18.81 -3.37
C LYS A 25 -11.92 -18.97 -2.01
N GLU A 26 -11.60 -17.91 -1.27
CA GLU A 26 -10.91 -18.04 0.02
C GLU A 26 -11.51 -17.19 1.16
N GLN A 27 -11.29 -17.66 2.39
CA GLN A 27 -11.65 -17.00 3.66
C GLN A 27 -10.70 -15.83 4.03
N SER A 28 -9.71 -15.55 3.19
CA SER A 28 -8.67 -14.54 3.37
C SER A 28 -9.06 -13.26 2.64
N SER A 29 -9.34 -12.21 3.41
CA SER A 29 -9.52 -10.86 2.88
C SER A 29 -8.24 -10.03 2.99
N TRP A 30 -7.98 -9.27 1.94
CA TRP A 30 -6.82 -8.40 1.82
C TRP A 30 -7.24 -6.98 2.12
N HIS A 31 -6.35 -6.20 2.72
CA HIS A 31 -6.68 -4.84 3.11
C HIS A 31 -5.70 -3.84 2.50
N ALA A 32 -6.24 -2.78 1.93
CA ALA A 32 -5.51 -1.53 1.75
C ALA A 32 -6.03 -0.51 2.75
N TYR A 33 -5.13 0.23 3.38
CA TYR A 33 -5.44 1.38 4.21
C TYR A 33 -4.86 2.62 3.52
N VAL A 34 -5.71 3.55 3.13
CA VAL A 34 -5.34 4.74 2.38
C VAL A 34 -5.41 5.96 3.30
N PHE A 35 -4.28 6.65 3.38
CA PHE A 35 -4.02 7.84 4.17
C PHE A 35 -3.83 9.04 3.24
N ASP A 36 -4.37 10.21 3.59
CA ASP A 36 -4.18 11.46 2.85
C ASP A 36 -3.37 12.43 3.71
N GLU A 37 -2.28 12.99 3.18
CA GLU A 37 -1.43 13.93 3.93
C GLU A 37 -2.17 15.18 4.41
N ASN A 38 -3.30 15.52 3.78
CA ASN A 38 -4.11 16.67 4.18
C ASN A 38 -4.93 16.38 5.46
N TRP A 39 -4.93 15.14 5.94
CA TRP A 39 -5.52 14.79 7.23
C TRP A 39 -4.58 15.16 8.38
N ASN A 40 -5.17 15.43 9.54
CA ASN A 40 -4.49 16.16 10.61
C ASN A 40 -3.30 15.39 11.21
N ASP A 41 -3.34 14.05 11.18
CA ASP A 41 -2.31 13.20 11.78
C ASP A 41 -2.24 11.81 11.12
N ILE A 42 -1.68 11.76 9.91
CA ILE A 42 -1.56 10.52 9.13
C ILE A 42 -0.73 9.43 9.85
N ILE A 43 0.37 9.80 10.51
CA ILE A 43 1.23 8.85 11.23
C ILE A 43 0.49 8.32 12.46
N GLY A 44 -0.16 9.19 13.23
CA GLY A 44 -1.01 8.80 14.35
C GLY A 44 -2.16 7.88 13.92
N SER A 45 -2.87 8.22 12.85
CA SER A 45 -3.92 7.38 12.25
C SER A 45 -3.42 5.99 11.88
N ALA A 46 -2.24 5.90 11.26
CA ALA A 46 -1.62 4.64 10.89
C ALA A 46 -1.22 3.81 12.12
N SER A 47 -0.74 4.46 13.19
CA SER A 47 -0.32 3.80 14.43
C SER A 47 -1.47 3.09 15.16
N VAL A 48 -2.70 3.60 15.04
CA VAL A 48 -3.89 2.97 15.60
C VAL A 48 -4.19 1.62 14.95
N ILE A 49 -3.77 1.43 13.69
CA ILE A 49 -3.86 0.15 13.00
C ILE A 49 -2.63 -0.70 13.30
N SER A 50 -1.43 -0.15 13.12
CA SER A 50 -0.16 -0.82 13.40
C SER A 50 1.00 0.17 13.47
N ASP A 51 1.84 0.05 14.49
CA ASP A 51 3.12 0.78 14.58
C ASP A 51 3.99 0.59 13.33
N ILE A 52 3.90 -0.58 12.70
CA ILE A 52 4.65 -0.91 11.48
C ILE A 52 4.18 -0.08 10.29
N PHE A 53 2.89 0.26 10.21
CA PHE A 53 2.35 1.12 9.16
C PHE A 53 2.77 2.56 9.38
N ALA A 54 2.72 3.02 10.63
CA ALA A 54 3.24 4.33 11.01
C ALA A 54 4.73 4.47 10.64
N ASP A 55 5.54 3.46 10.94
CA ASP A 55 6.96 3.42 10.55
C ASP A 55 7.16 3.49 9.04
N GLY A 56 6.41 2.68 8.28
CA GLY A 56 6.51 2.62 6.82
C GLY A 56 6.12 3.93 6.15
N ILE A 57 5.03 4.54 6.62
CA ILE A 57 4.59 5.87 6.17
C ILE A 57 5.61 6.93 6.57
N GLY A 58 6.07 6.93 7.83
CA GLY A 58 7.09 7.86 8.32
C GLY A 58 8.36 7.81 7.46
N TYR A 59 8.82 6.60 7.11
CA TYR A 59 9.95 6.43 6.20
C TYR A 59 9.69 7.05 4.82
N ALA A 60 8.54 6.80 4.21
CA ALA A 60 8.18 7.39 2.91
C ALA A 60 8.16 8.93 2.96
N PHE A 61 7.63 9.53 4.03
CA PHE A 61 7.61 10.98 4.20
C PHE A 61 8.99 11.58 4.47
N GLU A 62 9.71 11.04 5.45
CA GLU A 62 10.93 11.65 6.00
C GLU A 62 12.16 11.32 5.17
N SER A 63 12.26 10.08 4.69
CA SER A 63 13.45 9.59 3.98
C SER A 63 13.33 9.75 2.47
N LEU A 64 12.13 9.53 1.91
CA LEU A 64 11.91 9.61 0.46
C LEU A 64 11.27 10.93 0.01
N GLY A 65 10.80 11.76 0.95
CA GLY A 65 10.16 13.03 0.62
C GLY A 65 8.79 12.89 -0.05
N ILE A 66 8.19 11.70 -0.04
CA ILE A 66 6.89 11.44 -0.67
C ILE A 66 5.81 12.24 0.05
N ARG A 67 4.94 12.88 -0.73
CA ARG A 67 3.81 13.69 -0.27
C ARG A 67 2.53 13.23 -0.96
N GLY A 68 1.40 13.41 -0.30
CA GLY A 68 0.07 13.13 -0.83
C GLY A 68 -0.59 11.92 -0.19
N ARG A 69 -1.30 11.14 -1.00
CA ARG A 69 -2.00 9.95 -0.51
C ARG A 69 -1.07 8.74 -0.48
N ILE A 70 -1.03 8.04 0.63
CA ILE A 70 -0.25 6.81 0.79
C ILE A 70 -1.19 5.65 1.11
N ALA A 71 -1.04 4.55 0.38
CA ALA A 71 -1.76 3.32 0.65
C ALA A 71 -0.82 2.26 1.26
N VAL A 72 -1.26 1.60 2.32
CA VAL A 72 -0.54 0.48 2.94
C VAL A 72 -1.32 -0.81 2.72
N LEU A 73 -0.67 -1.83 2.14
CA LEU A 73 -1.27 -3.15 1.93
C LEU A 73 -0.89 -4.13 3.04
N GLU A 74 -1.85 -4.94 3.47
CA GLU A 74 -1.70 -5.94 4.54
C GLU A 74 -2.20 -7.33 4.09
N ARG A 75 -1.63 -8.37 4.72
CA ARG A 75 -2.03 -9.79 4.65
C ARG A 75 -1.87 -10.40 3.27
N LEU A 76 -0.67 -10.28 2.70
CA LEU A 76 -0.42 -10.84 1.37
C LEU A 76 -0.21 -12.37 1.34
N GLU A 77 -1.03 -13.16 2.04
CA GLU A 77 -0.71 -14.57 2.36
C GLU A 77 -0.96 -15.59 1.24
N CYS A 78 -1.65 -15.24 0.15
CA CYS A 78 -1.90 -16.17 -0.96
C CYS A 78 -0.97 -15.91 -2.16
N ARG A 79 0.15 -16.63 -2.20
CA ARG A 79 1.12 -16.57 -3.33
C ARG A 79 0.48 -16.84 -4.68
N ASP A 80 -0.52 -17.73 -4.74
CA ASP A 80 -1.19 -18.13 -5.98
C ASP A 80 -2.10 -17.03 -6.58
N SER A 81 -2.39 -15.97 -5.82
CA SER A 81 -3.23 -14.84 -6.27
C SER A 81 -2.53 -13.48 -6.18
N LEU A 82 -1.24 -13.43 -5.80
CA LEU A 82 -0.51 -12.19 -5.60
C LEU A 82 -0.55 -11.27 -6.83
N THR A 83 -0.35 -11.82 -8.04
CA THR A 83 -0.41 -11.05 -9.30
C THR A 83 -1.77 -10.39 -9.52
N GLU A 84 -2.86 -11.14 -9.41
CA GLU A 84 -4.22 -10.63 -9.66
C GLU A 84 -4.65 -9.62 -8.59
N VAL A 85 -4.23 -9.86 -7.33
CA VAL A 85 -4.49 -8.94 -6.22
C VAL A 85 -3.70 -7.64 -6.37
N ILE A 86 -2.43 -7.72 -6.76
CA ILE A 86 -1.61 -6.55 -7.03
C ILE A 86 -2.20 -5.78 -8.21
N ASP A 87 -2.53 -6.41 -9.33
CA ASP A 87 -3.13 -5.73 -10.48
C ASP A 87 -4.43 -4.98 -10.12
N VAL A 88 -5.33 -5.62 -9.36
CA VAL A 88 -6.58 -5.00 -8.90
C VAL A 88 -6.30 -3.89 -7.88
N SER A 89 -5.38 -4.11 -6.95
CA SER A 89 -5.02 -3.10 -5.94
C SER A 89 -4.35 -1.88 -6.58
N LEU A 90 -3.45 -2.07 -7.54
CA LEU A 90 -2.82 -1.00 -8.30
C LEU A 90 -3.86 -0.20 -9.08
N PHE A 91 -4.82 -0.88 -9.73
CA PHE A 91 -5.94 -0.21 -10.37
C PHE A 91 -6.74 0.67 -9.39
N HIS A 92 -7.09 0.14 -8.21
CA HIS A 92 -7.86 0.92 -7.23
C HIS A 92 -7.05 2.06 -6.59
N LEU A 93 -5.81 1.80 -6.22
CA LEU A 93 -4.99 2.73 -5.45
C LEU A 93 -4.37 3.81 -6.34
N GLN A 94 -3.85 3.44 -7.50
CA GLN A 94 -3.20 4.38 -8.42
C GLN A 94 -4.22 5.03 -9.36
N ALA A 95 -5.13 4.26 -9.96
CA ALA A 95 -6.03 4.81 -10.99
C ALA A 95 -7.28 5.48 -10.42
N LEU A 96 -7.83 5.01 -9.28
CA LEU A 96 -9.05 5.59 -8.70
C LEU A 96 -8.77 6.57 -7.54
N LEU A 97 -7.74 6.29 -6.74
CA LEU A 97 -7.45 7.10 -5.55
C LEU A 97 -6.24 8.02 -5.70
N PHE A 98 -5.52 7.97 -6.83
CA PHE A 98 -4.34 8.79 -7.08
C PHE A 98 -3.34 8.73 -5.91
N ALA A 99 -3.07 7.52 -5.39
CA ALA A 99 -2.06 7.33 -4.36
C ALA A 99 -0.68 7.67 -4.92
N SER A 100 0.04 8.57 -4.24
CA SER A 100 1.41 8.94 -4.55
C SER A 100 2.39 7.80 -4.27
N ALA A 101 2.04 6.93 -3.32
CA ALA A 101 2.81 5.73 -3.03
C ALA A 101 1.95 4.59 -2.48
N ILE A 102 2.42 3.36 -2.71
CA ILE A 102 1.89 2.12 -2.16
C ILE A 102 3.03 1.46 -1.40
N VAL A 103 2.80 1.20 -0.11
CA VAL A 103 3.75 0.56 0.79
C VAL A 103 3.22 -0.82 1.17
N VAL A 104 4.08 -1.82 1.09
CA VAL A 104 3.82 -3.18 1.60
C VAL A 104 4.88 -3.51 2.62
N VAL A 105 4.46 -4.05 3.78
CA VAL A 105 5.40 -4.48 4.82
C VAL A 105 5.40 -6.00 4.96
N GLY A 106 6.59 -6.61 4.91
CA GLY A 106 6.78 -8.06 4.98
C GLY A 106 7.76 -8.55 3.93
N ASP A 107 7.98 -9.87 3.85
CA ASP A 107 8.96 -10.47 2.94
C ASP A 107 8.28 -11.02 1.67
N TYR A 108 8.17 -10.17 0.65
CA TYR A 108 7.50 -10.43 -0.62
C TYR A 108 8.40 -10.10 -1.82
N ASP A 109 9.46 -10.90 -2.01
CA ASP A 109 10.47 -10.66 -3.06
C ASP A 109 9.86 -10.59 -4.47
N GLU A 110 8.69 -11.23 -4.69
CA GLU A 110 8.00 -11.16 -5.98
C GLU A 110 7.53 -9.75 -6.34
N LEU A 111 7.36 -8.83 -5.38
CA LEU A 111 6.90 -7.45 -5.62
C LEU A 111 7.91 -6.61 -6.41
N GLU A 112 9.21 -6.94 -6.37
CA GLU A 112 10.23 -6.25 -7.18
C GLU A 112 9.93 -6.40 -8.68
N SER A 113 9.32 -7.52 -9.10
CA SER A 113 8.91 -7.75 -10.49
C SER A 113 7.75 -6.85 -10.95
N PHE A 114 7.02 -6.25 -10.01
CA PHE A 114 5.96 -5.27 -10.24
C PHE A 114 6.46 -3.82 -10.11
N GLY A 115 7.77 -3.62 -9.98
CA GLY A 115 8.40 -2.29 -9.89
C GLY A 115 8.45 -1.70 -8.48
N PHE A 116 8.14 -2.47 -7.44
CA PHE A 116 8.35 -2.02 -6.06
C PHE A 116 9.85 -1.98 -5.73
N MET A 117 10.29 -0.89 -5.10
CA MET A 117 11.62 -0.80 -4.50
C MET A 117 11.61 -1.46 -3.13
N LYS A 118 12.61 -2.32 -2.86
CA LYS A 118 12.78 -2.98 -1.56
C LYS A 118 13.71 -2.18 -0.65
N GLU A 119 13.19 -1.78 0.49
CA GLU A 119 13.90 -1.04 1.54
C GLU A 119 13.85 -1.76 2.88
N LYS A 120 14.68 -1.31 3.82
CA LYS A 120 14.60 -1.76 5.22
C LYS A 120 14.04 -0.64 6.10
N SER A 121 12.94 -0.95 6.79
CA SER A 121 12.43 -0.11 7.86
C SER A 121 13.44 0.02 9.01
N MET A 122 13.22 1.02 9.88
CA MET A 122 14.03 1.24 11.08
C MET A 122 14.02 0.05 12.06
N ASN A 123 12.95 -0.76 12.03
CA ASN A 123 12.81 -1.95 12.85
C ASN A 123 13.37 -3.23 12.19
N GLY A 124 14.01 -3.11 11.01
CA GLY A 124 14.68 -4.20 10.31
C GLY A 124 13.78 -5.05 9.42
N LYS A 125 12.48 -4.76 9.33
CA LYS A 125 11.56 -5.42 8.40
C LYS A 125 11.72 -4.90 6.98
N SER A 126 11.51 -5.79 6.01
CA SER A 126 11.43 -5.45 4.58
C SER A 126 10.20 -4.58 4.31
N LEU A 127 10.42 -3.47 3.60
CA LEU A 127 9.41 -2.56 3.06
C LEU A 127 9.50 -2.63 1.54
N TYR A 128 8.35 -2.74 0.87
CA TYR A 128 8.27 -2.60 -0.59
C TYR A 128 7.49 -1.34 -0.89
N ILE A 129 8.07 -0.43 -1.67
CA ILE A 129 7.49 0.88 -1.96
C ILE A 129 7.38 1.04 -3.48
N LEU A 130 6.15 1.26 -3.96
CA LEU A 130 5.88 1.69 -5.32
C LEU A 130 5.44 3.15 -5.28
N SER A 131 6.17 4.04 -5.93
CA SER A 131 6.04 5.50 -5.84
C SER A 131 5.83 6.11 -7.21
N SER A 132 5.01 7.16 -7.31
CA SER A 132 4.90 7.99 -8.51
C SER A 132 6.00 9.05 -8.62
N ASP A 133 6.66 9.39 -7.50
CA ASP A 133 7.81 10.30 -7.48
C ASP A 133 9.11 9.51 -7.71
N GLU A 134 9.85 9.96 -8.73
CA GLU A 134 11.08 9.39 -9.24
C GLU A 134 12.25 9.55 -8.25
N ALA A 135 12.83 8.43 -7.83
CA ALA A 135 14.19 8.39 -7.30
C ALA A 135 15.09 7.59 -8.27
N GLY A 136 15.33 8.12 -9.48
CA GLY A 136 16.33 7.58 -10.41
C GLY A 136 15.94 7.63 -11.88
N ASP A 137 16.96 7.72 -12.75
CA ASP A 137 16.93 7.90 -14.21
C ASP A 137 16.19 6.82 -15.03
N ASP A 138 15.50 5.88 -14.39
CA ASP A 138 14.62 4.90 -15.03
C ASP A 138 13.47 4.54 -14.08
N ALA A 139 12.38 5.31 -14.14
CA ALA A 139 11.06 4.86 -14.59
C ALA A 139 9.89 5.43 -13.78
N CYS A 140 9.19 6.39 -14.41
CA CYS A 140 7.78 6.21 -14.72
C CYS A 140 7.64 5.98 -16.23
N ARG A 141 7.41 4.74 -16.67
CA ARG A 141 6.77 4.49 -17.96
C ARG A 141 5.48 3.72 -17.72
N PHE A 142 4.46 4.49 -17.38
CA PHE A 142 3.08 4.05 -17.42
C PHE A 142 2.72 3.66 -18.86
N LEU A 143 2.43 2.37 -19.08
CA LEU A 143 1.61 1.87 -20.18
C LEU A 143 0.50 1.01 -19.59
#